data_AF-A0A654DCM9-F1
#
_entry.id   AF-A0A654DCM9-F1
#
_cell.length_a   1.000
_cell.length_b   1.000
_cell.length_c   1.000
_cell.angle_alpha   90.00
_cell.angle_beta   90.00
_cell.angle_gamma   90.00
#
_symmetry.space_group_name_H-M   'P 1'
#
loop_
_entity.id
_entity.type
_entity.pdbx_description
1 polymer ?
#
loop_
_entity_poly.entity_id
_entity_poly.type
_entity_poly.pdbx_seq_one_letter_code
_entity_poly.pdbx_strand_id
1 'polypeptide(L)'
;MDDGRDFNELNALGYVPLLQLDDGTLLREGPAILQYLADLRPERDLAPENGTMARYRLQEWLNFLTSEIHKGFIPLLYARLAGSYGTAIAKPKLEARFAWLNDTLADRHYLMGDAFTVADAYLYSLVQWGQAAWLEPTYRADIHYDTLHHLKSWYGRVRARPAVREALDAEGLR
;
A
#
# COMPACT_ATOMS: atom_id res chain seq x y z
N MET A 1 21.70 -7.59 7.10
CA MET A 1 21.15 -8.70 6.29
C MET A 1 21.52 -10.03 6.93
N ASP A 2 21.01 -11.17 6.47
CA ASP A 2 21.32 -12.49 7.05
C ASP A 2 22.83 -12.83 7.02
N ASP A 3 23.60 -12.13 6.20
CA ASP A 3 25.06 -12.20 6.08
C ASP A 3 25.82 -11.10 6.84
N GLY A 4 25.13 -10.31 7.67
CA GLY A 4 25.74 -9.26 8.51
C GLY A 4 26.07 -7.94 7.81
N ARG A 5 25.82 -7.79 6.50
CA ARG A 5 26.02 -6.51 5.80
C ARG A 5 25.09 -5.41 6.35
N ASP A 6 25.61 -4.18 6.43
CA ASP A 6 24.82 -2.99 6.74
C ASP A 6 23.89 -2.70 5.55
N PHE A 7 22.59 -2.59 5.82
CA PHE A 7 21.61 -2.28 4.80
C PHE A 7 21.88 -0.92 4.12
N ASN A 8 22.51 0.03 4.85
CA ASN A 8 22.87 1.33 4.28
C ASN A 8 23.94 1.24 3.18
N GLU A 9 24.74 0.15 3.16
CA GLU A 9 25.68 -0.11 2.06
C GLU A 9 24.95 -0.44 0.76
N LEU A 10 23.74 -1.03 0.84
CA LEU A 10 22.90 -1.32 -0.32
C LEU A 10 21.97 -0.15 -0.66
N ASN A 11 21.34 0.44 0.36
CA ASN A 11 20.48 1.60 0.21
C ASN A 11 20.93 2.70 1.15
N ALA A 12 21.73 3.64 0.64
CA ALA A 12 22.20 4.80 1.38
C ALA A 12 21.06 5.66 1.98
N LEU A 13 19.80 5.50 1.50
CA LEU A 13 18.64 6.17 2.06
C LEU A 13 18.02 5.45 3.28
N GLY A 14 18.45 4.22 3.56
CA GLY A 14 18.13 3.50 4.80
C GLY A 14 16.68 3.02 4.96
N TYR A 15 15.88 2.96 3.89
CA TYR A 15 14.49 2.48 3.95
C TYR A 15 14.21 1.28 3.04
N VAL A 16 13.15 0.56 3.41
CA VAL A 16 12.50 -0.47 2.59
C VAL A 16 11.30 0.10 1.84
N PRO A 17 10.86 -0.50 0.72
CA PRO A 17 11.44 -1.69 0.06
C PRO A 17 12.68 -1.37 -0.79
N LEU A 18 13.51 -2.39 -0.98
CA LEU A 18 14.62 -2.44 -1.93
C LEU A 18 14.55 -3.79 -2.65
N LEU A 19 14.58 -3.77 -3.98
CA LEU A 19 14.65 -4.98 -4.81
C LEU A 19 16.04 -5.07 -5.44
N GLN A 20 16.72 -6.21 -5.27
CA GLN A 20 17.93 -6.54 -5.98
C GLN A 20 17.61 -7.57 -7.08
N LEU A 21 18.04 -7.30 -8.31
CA LEU A 21 17.89 -8.21 -9.44
C LEU A 21 19.07 -9.17 -9.54
N ASP A 22 18.93 -10.22 -10.34
CA ASP A 22 19.96 -11.25 -10.55
C ASP A 22 21.28 -10.67 -11.10
N ASP A 23 21.21 -9.58 -11.89
CA ASP A 23 22.38 -8.88 -12.44
C ASP A 23 23.04 -7.90 -11.45
N GLY A 24 22.52 -7.84 -10.22
CA GLY A 24 22.99 -6.96 -9.16
C GLY A 24 22.36 -5.56 -9.16
N THR A 25 21.52 -5.22 -10.14
CA THR A 25 20.80 -3.95 -10.19
C THR A 25 19.93 -3.77 -8.95
N LEU A 26 19.96 -2.57 -8.36
CA LEU A 26 19.14 -2.20 -7.21
C LEU A 26 18.01 -1.25 -7.63
N LEU A 27 16.77 -1.62 -7.34
CA LEU A 27 15.58 -0.81 -7.58
C LEU A 27 14.92 -0.42 -6.25
N ARG A 28 14.57 0.85 -6.13
CA ARG A 28 13.91 1.46 -4.97
C ARG A 28 12.52 1.94 -5.35
N GLU A 29 11.79 2.46 -4.36
CA GLU A 29 10.41 2.96 -4.45
C GLU A 29 9.37 1.87 -4.70
N GLY A 30 8.43 1.73 -3.75
CA GLY A 30 7.34 0.78 -3.85
C GLY A 30 6.60 0.83 -5.19
N PRO A 31 6.13 1.99 -5.66
CA PRO A 31 5.48 2.12 -6.98
C PRO A 31 6.32 1.65 -8.17
N ALA A 32 7.64 1.88 -8.13
CA ALA A 32 8.52 1.47 -9.23
C ALA A 32 8.76 -0.04 -9.19
N ILE A 33 9.04 -0.60 -8.00
CA ILE A 33 9.21 -2.05 -7.79
C ILE A 33 7.93 -2.81 -8.19
N LEU A 34 6.76 -2.34 -7.77
CA LEU A 34 5.48 -2.96 -8.09
C LEU A 34 5.22 -3.00 -9.60
N GLN A 35 5.46 -1.88 -10.30
CA GLN A 35 5.32 -1.82 -11.75
C GLN A 35 6.33 -2.73 -12.45
N TYR A 36 7.60 -2.74 -12.02
CA TYR A 36 8.62 -3.62 -12.56
C TYR A 36 8.21 -5.10 -12.45
N LEU A 37 7.76 -5.53 -11.27
CA LEU A 37 7.32 -6.92 -11.04
C LEU A 37 6.09 -7.30 -11.88
N ALA A 38 5.14 -6.37 -12.05
CA ALA A 38 3.99 -6.60 -12.92
C ALA A 38 4.40 -6.73 -14.40
N ASP A 39 5.32 -5.89 -14.86
CA ASP A 39 5.80 -5.89 -16.25
C ASP A 39 6.64 -7.14 -16.58
N LEU A 40 7.21 -7.84 -15.59
CA LEU A 40 7.85 -9.15 -15.79
C LEU A 40 6.85 -10.26 -16.14
N ARG A 41 5.57 -10.10 -15.78
CA ARG A 41 4.50 -11.09 -15.95
C ARG A 41 3.24 -10.44 -16.53
N PRO A 42 3.31 -9.87 -17.76
CA PRO A 42 2.21 -9.12 -18.34
C PRO A 42 0.94 -9.95 -18.50
N GLU A 43 1.05 -11.27 -18.65
CA GLU A 43 -0.09 -12.19 -18.75
C GLU A 43 -0.93 -12.31 -17.48
N ARG A 44 -0.50 -11.67 -16.38
CA ARG A 44 -1.23 -11.61 -15.12
C ARG A 44 -2.11 -10.37 -14.99
N ASP A 45 -2.04 -9.44 -15.95
CA ASP A 45 -2.83 -8.19 -16.00
C ASP A 45 -2.76 -7.36 -14.71
N LEU A 46 -1.63 -7.43 -13.98
CA LEU A 46 -1.43 -6.72 -12.71
C LEU A 46 -1.14 -5.22 -12.88
N ALA A 47 -0.77 -4.82 -14.09
CA ALA A 47 -0.61 -3.44 -14.50
C ALA A 47 -0.95 -3.30 -15.99
N PRO A 48 -1.63 -2.22 -16.41
CA PRO A 48 -1.88 -1.98 -17.84
C PRO A 48 -0.58 -1.73 -18.63
N GLU A 49 -0.66 -1.94 -19.94
CA GLU A 49 0.45 -1.71 -20.86
C GLU A 49 0.98 -0.28 -20.83
N ASN A 50 2.29 -0.14 -20.94
CA ASN A 50 2.96 1.16 -21.00
C ASN A 50 2.50 1.99 -22.20
N GLY A 51 2.36 3.31 -22.00
CA GLY A 51 1.86 4.25 -23.02
C GLY A 51 0.34 4.33 -23.14
N THR A 52 -0.42 3.57 -22.35
CA THR A 52 -1.89 3.63 -22.32
C THR A 52 -2.41 4.59 -21.25
N MET A 53 -3.62 5.14 -21.46
CA MET A 53 -4.29 5.93 -20.41
C MET A 53 -4.53 5.11 -19.14
N ALA A 54 -4.81 3.82 -19.27
CA ALA A 54 -4.98 2.93 -18.13
C ALA A 54 -3.69 2.85 -17.28
N ARG A 55 -2.50 2.84 -17.89
CA ARG A 55 -1.23 2.86 -17.14
C ARG A 55 -1.03 4.17 -16.39
N TYR A 56 -1.36 5.31 -16.99
CA TYR A 56 -1.29 6.59 -16.27
C TYR A 56 -2.32 6.67 -15.13
N ARG A 57 -3.50 6.05 -15.27
CA ARG A 57 -4.46 5.91 -14.16
C ARG A 57 -3.94 5.01 -13.04
N LEU A 58 -3.23 3.93 -13.37
CA LEU A 58 -2.53 3.14 -12.36
C LEU A 58 -1.47 3.99 -11.64
N GLN A 59 -0.68 4.76 -12.38
CA GLN A 59 0.35 5.63 -11.80
C GLN A 59 -0.25 6.75 -10.92
N GLU A 60 -1.40 7.29 -11.31
CA GLU A 60 -2.18 8.23 -10.50
C GLU A 60 -2.56 7.60 -9.15
N TRP A 61 -3.07 6.37 -9.15
CA TRP A 61 -3.35 5.62 -7.92
C TRP A 61 -2.09 5.38 -7.09
N LEU A 62 -1.03 4.85 -7.69
CA LEU A 62 0.21 4.56 -6.97
C LEU A 62 0.80 5.84 -6.33
N ASN A 63 0.77 6.96 -7.05
CA ASN A 63 1.26 8.23 -6.53
C ASN A 63 0.36 8.79 -5.42
N PHE A 64 -0.97 8.65 -5.55
CA PHE A 64 -1.91 8.99 -4.48
C PHE A 64 -1.66 8.16 -3.22
N LEU A 65 -1.48 6.84 -3.37
CA LEU A 65 -1.18 5.95 -2.26
C LEU A 65 0.14 6.29 -1.58
N THR A 66 1.17 6.67 -2.34
CA THR A 66 2.44 7.13 -1.77
C THR A 66 2.30 8.46 -1.03
N SER A 67 1.72 9.47 -1.68
CA SER A 67 1.79 10.86 -1.21
C SER A 67 0.69 11.26 -0.24
N GLU A 68 -0.51 10.70 -0.38
CA GLU A 68 -1.68 11.07 0.43
C GLU A 68 -1.99 10.03 1.50
N ILE A 69 -1.84 8.74 1.20
CA ILE A 69 -2.14 7.67 2.17
C ILE A 69 -0.91 7.33 3.00
N HIS A 70 0.14 6.77 2.40
CA HIS A 70 1.34 6.33 3.09
C HIS A 70 2.01 7.48 3.86
N LYS A 71 2.28 8.62 3.21
CA LYS A 71 2.82 9.79 3.91
C LYS A 71 1.83 10.40 4.91
N GLY A 72 0.52 10.24 4.70
CA GLY A 72 -0.52 10.66 5.64
C GLY A 72 -0.46 9.93 6.98
N PHE A 73 0.02 8.68 7.00
CA PHE A 73 0.21 7.92 8.25
C PHE A 73 1.41 8.40 9.08
N ILE A 74 2.43 8.99 8.47
CA ILE A 74 3.70 9.27 9.15
C ILE A 74 3.50 10.14 10.41
N PRO A 75 2.72 11.24 10.41
CA PRO A 75 2.44 12.00 11.62
C PRO A 75 1.72 11.21 12.72
N LEU A 76 0.94 10.18 12.36
CA LEU A 76 0.26 9.31 13.32
C LEU A 76 1.20 8.27 13.92
N LEU A 77 2.08 7.69 13.11
CA LEU A 77 3.09 6.73 13.57
C LEU A 77 4.16 7.40 14.45
N TYR A 78 4.45 8.67 14.20
CA TYR A 78 5.35 9.49 15.01
C TYR A 78 4.58 10.56 15.81
N ALA A 79 3.42 10.20 16.37
CA ALA A 79 2.50 11.14 17.04
C ALA A 79 3.18 12.03 18.09
N ARG A 80 4.13 11.49 18.87
CA ARG A 80 4.89 12.27 19.86
C ARG A 80 5.72 13.39 19.22
N LEU A 81 6.33 13.13 18.06
CA LEU A 81 7.13 14.13 17.32
C LEU A 81 6.22 15.10 16.55
N ALA A 82 5.09 14.62 16.03
CA ALA A 82 4.16 15.43 15.27
C ALA A 82 3.35 16.40 16.14
N GLY A 83 3.15 16.11 17.42
CA GLY A 83 2.40 16.95 18.34
C GLY A 83 0.98 17.25 17.83
N SER A 84 0.53 18.50 17.95
CA SER A 84 -0.82 18.90 17.53
C SER A 84 -1.06 18.82 16.02
N TYR A 85 0.00 18.85 15.19
CA TYR A 85 -0.17 18.67 13.74
C TYR A 85 -0.73 17.28 13.40
N GLY A 86 -0.27 16.24 14.12
CA GLY A 86 -0.74 14.87 13.94
C GLY A 86 -2.25 14.75 14.16
N THR A 87 -2.76 15.29 15.27
CA THR A 87 -4.17 15.15 15.66
C THR A 87 -5.10 16.17 15.01
N ALA A 88 -4.66 17.42 14.83
CA ALA A 88 -5.52 18.49 14.33
C ALA A 88 -5.58 18.58 12.80
N ILE A 89 -4.53 18.12 12.09
CA ILE A 89 -4.42 18.31 10.63
C ILE A 89 -4.24 16.98 9.91
N ALA A 90 -3.22 16.19 10.28
CA ALA A 90 -2.86 14.98 9.53
C ALA A 90 -3.95 13.90 9.63
N LYS A 91 -4.44 13.63 10.86
CA LYS A 91 -5.50 12.63 11.08
C LYS A 91 -6.79 12.97 10.32
N PRO A 92 -7.41 14.17 10.47
CA PRO A 92 -8.62 14.49 9.72
C PRO A 92 -8.42 14.46 8.20
N LYS A 93 -7.25 14.88 7.71
CA LYS A 93 -6.92 14.79 6.28
C LYS A 93 -6.92 13.33 5.82
N LEU A 94 -6.25 12.44 6.56
CA LEU A 94 -6.17 11.02 6.21
C LEU A 94 -7.54 10.33 6.32
N GLU A 95 -8.33 10.63 7.35
CA GLU A 95 -9.71 10.16 7.50
C GLU A 95 -10.57 10.56 6.30
N ALA A 96 -10.47 11.81 5.83
CA ALA A 96 -11.19 12.26 4.64
C ALA A 96 -10.74 11.52 3.36
N ARG A 97 -9.47 11.12 3.25
CA ARG A 97 -8.97 10.31 2.13
C ARG A 97 -9.51 8.88 2.17
N PHE A 98 -9.59 8.28 3.35
CA PHE A 98 -10.21 6.96 3.50
C PHE A 98 -11.73 6.98 3.30
N ALA A 99 -12.41 8.06 3.70
CA ALA A 99 -13.82 8.25 3.36
C ALA A 99 -14.02 8.34 1.83
N TRP A 100 -13.20 9.13 1.14
CA TRP A 100 -13.25 9.20 -0.33
C TRP A 100 -12.91 7.86 -1.00
N LEU A 101 -11.92 7.11 -0.49
CA LEU A 101 -11.59 5.77 -0.96
C LEU A 101 -12.77 4.80 -0.77
N ASN A 102 -13.44 4.85 0.38
CA ASN A 102 -14.62 4.05 0.65
C ASN A 102 -15.72 4.36 -0.39
N ASP A 103 -16.00 5.62 -0.66
CA ASP A 103 -17.02 6.01 -1.63
C ASP A 103 -16.63 5.59 -3.06
N THR A 104 -15.34 5.69 -3.39
CA THR A 104 -14.79 5.23 -4.69
C THR A 104 -14.90 3.71 -4.85
N LEU A 105 -14.94 2.95 -3.75
CA LEU A 105 -15.10 1.50 -3.75
C LEU A 105 -16.58 1.07 -3.72
N ALA A 106 -17.53 2.01 -3.70
CA ALA A 106 -18.96 1.70 -3.70
C ALA A 106 -19.40 1.06 -5.02
N ASP A 107 -18.84 1.51 -6.14
CA ASP A 107 -19.14 1.06 -7.50
C ASP A 107 -17.99 0.29 -8.17
N ARG A 108 -16.92 -0.02 -7.43
CA ARG A 108 -15.74 -0.72 -7.96
C ARG A 108 -15.40 -1.97 -7.18
N HIS A 109 -15.01 -3.01 -7.91
CA HIS A 109 -14.53 -4.25 -7.28
C HIS A 109 -13.11 -4.09 -6.69
N TYR A 110 -12.26 -3.34 -7.39
CA TYR A 110 -10.87 -2.99 -7.06
C TYR A 110 -10.60 -1.52 -7.48
N LEU A 111 -9.43 -0.96 -7.14
CA LEU A 111 -9.14 0.46 -7.38
C LEU A 111 -9.23 0.87 -8.87
N MET A 112 -8.85 -0.05 -9.75
CA MET A 112 -8.82 0.14 -11.21
C MET A 112 -10.08 -0.40 -11.92
N GLY A 113 -11.17 -0.69 -11.19
CA GLY A 113 -12.40 -1.26 -11.74
C GLY A 113 -12.62 -2.70 -11.30
N ASP A 114 -12.74 -3.62 -12.26
CA ASP A 114 -13.05 -5.03 -11.95
C ASP A 114 -11.82 -5.93 -11.76
N ALA A 115 -10.66 -5.50 -12.27
CA ALA A 115 -9.41 -6.26 -12.21
C ALA A 115 -8.53 -5.84 -11.02
N PHE A 116 -7.94 -6.83 -10.35
CA PHE A 116 -6.96 -6.59 -9.30
C PHE A 116 -5.65 -6.12 -9.91
N THR A 117 -5.08 -5.05 -9.38
CA THR A 117 -3.79 -4.50 -9.84
C THR A 117 -2.81 -4.33 -8.69
N VAL A 118 -1.57 -3.95 -9.02
CA VAL A 118 -0.57 -3.61 -8.00
C VAL A 118 -0.97 -2.42 -7.11
N ALA A 119 -1.91 -1.56 -7.54
CA ALA A 119 -2.44 -0.52 -6.67
C ALA A 119 -3.24 -1.10 -5.50
N ASP A 120 -4.00 -2.18 -5.74
CA ASP A 120 -4.75 -2.87 -4.68
C ASP A 120 -3.80 -3.56 -3.69
N ALA A 121 -2.73 -4.19 -4.19
CA ALA A 121 -1.68 -4.76 -3.35
C ALA A 121 -1.06 -3.69 -2.43
N TYR A 122 -0.80 -2.50 -2.96
CA TYR A 122 -0.21 -1.42 -2.19
C TYR A 122 -1.18 -0.86 -1.14
N LEU A 123 -2.43 -0.56 -1.53
CA LEU A 123 -3.45 -0.11 -0.59
C LEU A 123 -3.69 -1.16 0.50
N TYR A 124 -3.62 -2.45 0.18
CA TYR A 124 -3.87 -3.52 1.15
C TYR A 124 -2.88 -3.47 2.30
N SER A 125 -1.59 -3.33 1.99
CA SER A 125 -0.55 -3.14 3.00
C SER A 125 -0.80 -1.89 3.85
N LEU A 126 -1.23 -0.78 3.25
CA LEU A 126 -1.49 0.47 3.96
C LEU A 126 -2.73 0.43 4.85
N VAL A 127 -3.79 -0.28 4.46
CA VAL A 127 -5.00 -0.43 5.29
C VAL A 127 -4.66 -1.16 6.60
N GLN A 128 -3.74 -2.12 6.58
CA GLN A 128 -3.31 -2.82 7.80
C GLN A 128 -2.61 -1.91 8.83
N TRP A 129 -2.24 -0.67 8.47
CA TRP A 129 -1.61 0.26 9.42
C TRP A 129 -2.62 0.90 10.37
N GLY A 130 -3.89 1.02 9.97
CA GLY A 130 -4.97 1.56 10.78
C GLY A 130 -5.63 0.49 11.66
N GLN A 131 -6.87 0.73 12.07
CA GLN A 131 -7.61 -0.14 13.00
C GLN A 131 -9.05 -0.33 12.53
N ALA A 132 -9.59 -1.53 12.73
CA ALA A 132 -11.02 -1.84 12.65
C ALA A 132 -11.27 -3.22 13.26
N ALA A 133 -12.51 -3.51 13.66
CA ALA A 133 -12.89 -4.83 14.20
C ALA A 133 -12.72 -6.01 13.20
N TRP A 134 -12.52 -5.71 11.91
CA TRP A 134 -12.46 -6.70 10.82
C TRP A 134 -11.07 -6.87 10.20
N LEU A 135 -10.05 -6.19 10.74
CA LEU A 135 -8.65 -6.31 10.29
C LEU A 135 -7.72 -6.60 11.47
N GLU A 136 -6.61 -7.27 11.20
CA GLU A 136 -5.50 -7.39 12.16
C GLU A 136 -4.48 -6.26 11.87
N PRO A 137 -4.26 -5.32 12.80
CA PRO A 137 -3.46 -4.13 12.52
C PRO A 137 -1.95 -4.37 12.73
N THR A 138 -1.13 -4.00 11.75
CA THR A 138 0.34 -4.07 11.82
C THR A 138 0.93 -3.00 12.74
N TYR A 139 0.45 -1.75 12.66
CA TYR A 139 1.01 -0.63 13.43
C TYR A 139 0.06 0.02 14.42
N ARG A 140 -1.26 -0.26 14.32
CA ARG A 140 -2.29 0.33 15.18
C ARG A 140 -2.22 1.87 15.22
N ALA A 141 -2.01 2.50 14.06
CA ALA A 141 -2.10 3.95 13.94
C ALA A 141 -3.49 4.42 14.36
N ASP A 142 -3.59 5.61 14.96
CA ASP A 142 -4.87 6.17 15.44
C ASP A 142 -5.75 6.67 14.28
N ILE A 143 -6.24 5.72 13.49
CA ILE A 143 -7.22 5.89 12.44
C ILE A 143 -8.09 4.64 12.37
N HIS A 144 -9.40 4.83 12.29
CA HIS A 144 -10.40 3.77 12.49
C HIS A 144 -11.31 3.66 11.27
N TYR A 145 -11.56 2.43 10.80
CA TYR A 145 -12.32 2.17 9.57
C TYR A 145 -13.64 1.45 9.80
N ASP A 146 -14.12 1.34 11.03
CA ASP A 146 -15.29 0.52 11.38
C ASP A 146 -16.56 0.88 10.59
N THR A 147 -16.70 2.14 10.20
CA THR A 147 -17.82 2.67 9.41
C THR A 147 -17.60 2.60 7.89
N LEU A 148 -16.41 2.22 7.42
CA LEU A 148 -16.05 2.21 6.00
C LEU A 148 -16.40 0.86 5.36
N HIS A 149 -17.69 0.64 5.11
CA HIS A 149 -18.23 -0.65 4.68
C HIS A 149 -17.74 -1.13 3.31
N HIS A 150 -17.48 -0.22 2.37
CA HIS A 150 -16.95 -0.58 1.05
C HIS A 150 -15.46 -0.92 1.14
N LEU A 151 -14.72 -0.20 1.98
CA LEU A 151 -13.32 -0.55 2.29
C LEU A 151 -13.22 -1.92 2.95
N LYS A 152 -14.08 -2.23 3.93
CA LYS A 152 -14.18 -3.57 4.54
C LYS A 152 -14.42 -4.67 3.49
N SER A 153 -15.36 -4.43 2.59
CA SER A 153 -15.72 -5.40 1.55
C SER A 153 -14.57 -5.62 0.57
N TRP A 154 -13.90 -4.55 0.13
CA TRP A 154 -12.70 -4.61 -0.69
C TRP A 154 -11.55 -5.33 0.03
N TYR A 155 -11.30 -5.02 1.30
CA TYR A 155 -10.24 -5.65 2.10
C TYR A 155 -10.46 -7.17 2.20
N GLY A 156 -11.69 -7.60 2.47
CA GLY A 156 -12.05 -9.01 2.51
C GLY A 156 -11.78 -9.74 1.18
N ARG A 157 -12.06 -9.10 0.04
CA ARG A 157 -11.76 -9.64 -1.30
C ARG A 157 -10.26 -9.78 -1.53
N VAL A 158 -9.48 -8.76 -1.21
CA VAL A 158 -8.02 -8.79 -1.40
C VAL A 158 -7.38 -9.82 -0.47
N ARG A 159 -7.76 -9.85 0.82
CA ARG A 159 -7.27 -10.84 1.79
C ARG A 159 -7.60 -12.28 1.38
N ALA A 160 -8.71 -12.50 0.68
CA ALA A 160 -9.10 -13.83 0.18
C ALA A 160 -8.28 -14.30 -1.04
N ARG A 161 -7.35 -13.50 -1.58
CA ARG A 161 -6.48 -13.94 -2.69
C ARG A 161 -5.40 -14.91 -2.17
N PRO A 162 -5.14 -16.05 -2.86
CA PRO A 162 -4.12 -17.02 -2.44
C PRO A 162 -2.74 -16.40 -2.20
N ALA A 163 -2.27 -15.56 -3.13
CA ALA A 163 -0.97 -14.91 -3.01
C ALA A 163 -0.87 -13.94 -1.82
N VAL A 164 -1.98 -13.32 -1.41
CA VAL A 164 -2.01 -12.44 -0.23
C VAL A 164 -1.90 -13.29 1.03
N ARG A 165 -2.63 -14.40 1.13
CA ARG A 165 -2.51 -15.32 2.27
C ARG A 165 -1.09 -15.90 2.39
N GLU A 166 -0.51 -16.30 1.26
CA GLU A 166 0.85 -16.82 1.22
C GLU A 166 1.88 -15.79 1.71
N ALA A 167 1.75 -14.53 1.28
CA ALA A 167 2.61 -13.44 1.76
C ALA A 167 2.45 -13.19 3.27
N LEU A 168 1.21 -13.16 3.76
CA LEU A 168 0.92 -13.00 5.19
C LEU A 168 1.53 -14.14 6.02
N ASP A 169 1.35 -15.39 5.58
CA ASP A 169 1.93 -16.56 6.24
C ASP A 169 3.47 -16.51 6.27
N ALA A 170 4.10 -16.07 5.17
CA ALA A 170 5.55 -15.91 5.09
C ALA A 170 6.09 -14.79 6.01
N GLU A 171 5.32 -13.73 6.24
CA GLU A 171 5.66 -12.63 7.15
C GLU A 171 5.24 -12.90 8.61
N GLY A 172 4.60 -14.04 8.90
CA GLY A 172 4.10 -14.37 10.24
C GLY A 172 2.90 -13.52 10.67
N LEU A 173 2.21 -12.90 9.73
CA LEU A 173 0.98 -12.13 9.92
C LEU A 173 -0.20 -13.06 9.62
N ARG A 174 -1.20 -13.18 10.51
CA ARG A 174 -2.38 -14.04 10.31
C ARG A 174 -3.66 -13.25 10.31
#